data_AF-A0A3N5NVP4-F1
#
_entry.id   AF-A0A3N5NVP4-F1
#
_cell.length_a   1.000
_cell.length_b   1.000
_cell.length_c   1.000
_cell.angle_alpha   90.00
_cell.angle_beta   90.00
_cell.angle_gamma   90.00
#
_symmetry.space_group_name_H-M   'P 1'
#
loop_
_entity.id
_entity.type
_entity.pdbx_description
1 polymer ?
#
loop_
_entity_poly.entity_id
_entity_poly.type
_entity_poly.pdbx_seq_one_letter_code
_entity_poly.pdbx_strand_id
1 'polypeptide(L)'
;LTPVVKSYGSDMGFFVANQGVQVYGGYGYIADYPMEQILRDSRIAPLFEGTNGIQALDLVSRKIAGERGATMRAVLAQAADLDARLAERQSADLVAVRTRLVPAVRALADATEWVIDASQNAPRDVAASAVPYLELAGTTLGGIVMAKAALRAATQLESGQGDAAFYRTKLRTARFYAEHVLPMATALAQTVISGASATLAVADAEF
;
A
#
# COMPACT_ATOMS: atom_id res chain seq x y z
N LEU A 1 9.98 -5.73 5.38
CA LEU A 1 9.24 -4.83 4.46
C LEU A 1 9.81 -4.77 3.03
N THR A 2 11.03 -5.26 2.75
CA THR A 2 11.62 -5.26 1.39
C THR A 2 10.69 -5.78 0.28
N PRO A 3 9.93 -6.88 0.47
CA PRO A 3 9.03 -7.36 -0.59
C PRO A 3 7.92 -6.37 -0.95
N VAL A 4 7.44 -5.60 0.04
CA VAL A 4 6.46 -4.53 -0.19
C VAL A 4 7.09 -3.40 -1.00
N VAL A 5 8.29 -2.94 -0.60
CA VAL A 5 8.99 -1.86 -1.31
C VAL A 5 9.25 -2.25 -2.76
N LYS A 6 9.71 -3.48 -3.01
CA LYS A 6 9.95 -4.00 -4.35
C LYS A 6 8.63 -4.06 -5.14
N SER A 7 7.67 -4.84 -4.66
CA SER A 7 6.51 -5.22 -5.47
C SER A 7 5.53 -4.08 -5.61
N TYR A 8 5.08 -3.50 -4.48
CA TYR A 8 4.15 -2.37 -4.51
C TYR A 8 4.77 -1.17 -5.22
N GLY A 9 6.06 -0.89 -4.99
CA GLY A 9 6.77 0.18 -5.70
C GLY A 9 6.81 -0.05 -7.20
N SER A 10 7.11 -1.27 -7.64
CA SER A 10 7.16 -1.61 -9.07
C SER A 10 5.78 -1.63 -9.74
N ASP A 11 4.75 -2.15 -9.08
CA ASP A 11 3.37 -2.14 -9.59
C ASP A 11 2.86 -0.70 -9.70
N MET A 12 3.10 0.12 -8.67
CA MET A 12 2.72 1.52 -8.72
C MET A 12 3.52 2.32 -9.75
N GLY A 13 4.81 2.01 -9.93
CA GLY A 13 5.65 2.61 -10.97
C GLY A 13 5.08 2.36 -12.36
N PHE A 14 4.73 1.10 -12.65
CA PHE A 14 4.10 0.73 -13.92
C PHE A 14 2.72 1.38 -14.08
N PHE A 15 1.88 1.35 -13.04
CA PHE A 15 0.57 1.99 -13.05
C PHE A 15 0.66 3.49 -13.36
N VAL A 16 1.54 4.22 -12.67
CA VAL A 16 1.71 5.67 -12.87
C VAL A 16 2.28 5.98 -14.25
N ALA A 17 3.21 5.17 -14.76
CA ALA A 17 3.71 5.30 -16.13
C ALA A 17 2.57 5.16 -17.15
N ASN A 18 1.68 4.19 -16.95
CA ASN A 18 0.51 3.98 -17.81
C ASN A 18 -0.48 5.15 -17.74
N GLN A 19 -0.72 5.70 -16.54
CA GLN A 19 -1.52 6.92 -16.41
C GLN A 19 -0.88 8.11 -17.13
N GLY A 20 0.45 8.21 -17.14
CA GLY A 20 1.14 9.24 -17.91
C GLY A 20 0.90 9.13 -19.42
N VAL A 21 0.85 7.91 -19.97
CA VAL A 21 0.45 7.68 -21.37
C VAL A 21 -0.97 8.21 -21.59
N GLN A 22 -1.90 7.87 -20.68
CA GLN A 22 -3.29 8.31 -20.75
C GLN A 22 -3.45 9.84 -20.75
N VAL A 23 -2.64 10.55 -19.97
CA VAL A 23 -2.64 12.03 -19.91
C VAL A 23 -2.26 12.64 -21.27
N TYR A 24 -1.37 12.01 -22.03
CA TYR A 24 -0.97 12.46 -23.36
C TYR A 24 -1.92 11.97 -24.48
N GLY A 25 -2.86 11.08 -24.17
CA GLY A 25 -3.75 10.48 -25.17
C GLY A 25 -2.96 9.72 -26.24
N GLY A 26 -3.36 9.84 -27.51
CA GLY A 26 -2.67 9.18 -28.62
C GLY A 26 -1.20 9.57 -28.77
N TYR A 27 -0.83 10.80 -28.38
CA TYR A 27 0.58 11.24 -28.38
C TYR A 27 1.43 10.50 -27.35
N GLY A 28 0.83 9.98 -26.28
CA GLY A 28 1.52 9.17 -25.29
C GLY A 28 1.90 7.78 -25.80
N TYR A 29 1.28 7.34 -26.91
CA TYR A 29 1.48 6.01 -27.49
C TYR A 29 2.50 5.98 -28.64
N ILE A 30 2.95 7.15 -29.09
CA ILE A 30 3.95 7.28 -30.17
C ILE A 30 5.30 7.71 -29.60
N ALA A 31 6.37 7.36 -30.31
CA ALA A 31 7.75 7.59 -29.87
C ALA A 31 8.19 9.07 -29.83
N ASP A 32 7.37 9.99 -30.35
CA ASP A 32 7.66 11.44 -30.32
C ASP A 32 7.66 12.00 -28.89
N TYR A 33 7.00 11.31 -27.95
CA TYR A 33 6.98 11.63 -26.53
C TYR A 33 7.50 10.46 -25.68
N PRO A 34 8.16 10.73 -24.54
CA PRO A 34 8.86 9.69 -23.78
C PRO A 34 7.93 8.71 -23.05
N MET A 35 6.60 8.93 -23.06
CA MET A 35 5.68 8.17 -22.22
C MET A 35 5.61 6.69 -22.58
N GLU A 36 5.65 6.34 -23.87
CA GLU A 36 5.65 4.95 -24.31
C GLU A 36 6.91 4.21 -23.81
N GLN A 37 8.07 4.88 -23.86
CA GLN A 37 9.32 4.35 -23.37
C GLN A 37 9.30 4.17 -21.85
N ILE A 38 8.85 5.17 -21.09
CA ILE A 38 8.75 5.08 -19.62
C ILE A 38 7.84 3.89 -19.22
N LEU A 39 6.72 3.69 -19.92
CA LEU A 39 5.84 2.55 -19.69
C LEU A 39 6.56 1.22 -19.95
N ARG A 40 7.23 1.06 -21.09
CA ARG A 40 8.00 -0.15 -21.41
C ARG A 40 9.12 -0.42 -20.40
N ASP A 41 9.91 0.60 -20.07
CA ASP A 41 11.06 0.50 -19.17
C ASP A 41 10.62 0.18 -17.74
N SER A 42 9.43 0.64 -17.32
CA SER A 42 8.87 0.30 -16.00
C SER A 42 8.37 -1.15 -15.91
N ARG A 43 8.06 -1.81 -17.03
CA ARG A 43 7.43 -3.15 -17.04
C ARG A 43 8.35 -4.26 -16.53
N ILE A 44 9.66 -4.07 -16.62
CA ILE A 44 10.63 -5.07 -16.14
C ILE A 44 10.67 -5.16 -14.61
N ALA A 45 10.36 -4.06 -13.90
CA ALA A 45 10.51 -3.99 -12.45
C ALA A 45 9.59 -4.97 -11.68
N PRO A 46 8.33 -5.20 -12.08
CA PRO A 46 7.50 -6.26 -11.51
C PRO A 46 7.99 -7.70 -11.76
N LEU A 47 8.90 -7.91 -12.73
CA LEU A 47 9.28 -9.24 -13.23
C LEU A 47 10.65 -9.70 -12.72
N PHE A 48 11.67 -8.86 -12.80
CA PHE A 48 13.03 -9.23 -12.39
C PHE A 48 13.21 -9.28 -10.86
N GLU A 49 14.32 -9.86 -10.39
CA GLU A 49 14.68 -9.95 -8.96
C GLU A 49 13.57 -10.58 -8.10
N GLY A 50 12.90 -11.59 -8.67
CA GLY A 50 11.72 -12.24 -8.12
C GLY A 50 10.44 -11.51 -8.51
N THR A 51 9.55 -12.20 -9.21
CA THR A 51 8.27 -11.64 -9.64
C THR A 51 7.46 -11.15 -8.45
N ASN A 52 6.56 -10.18 -8.66
CA ASN A 52 5.77 -9.63 -7.57
C ASN A 52 4.92 -10.70 -6.85
N GLY A 53 4.49 -11.75 -7.54
CA GLY A 53 3.86 -12.92 -6.91
C GLY A 53 4.80 -13.70 -5.99
N ILE A 54 6.06 -13.93 -6.40
CA ILE A 54 7.07 -14.57 -5.54
C ILE A 54 7.41 -13.71 -4.33
N GLN A 55 7.49 -12.39 -4.49
CA GLN A 55 7.71 -11.45 -3.41
C GLN A 55 6.51 -11.40 -2.44
N ALA A 56 5.29 -11.52 -2.95
CA ALA A 56 4.09 -11.64 -2.13
C ALA A 56 4.08 -12.94 -1.32
N LEU A 57 4.46 -14.06 -1.93
CA LEU A 57 4.62 -15.34 -1.24
C LEU A 57 5.71 -15.27 -0.17
N ASP A 58 6.86 -14.65 -0.47
CA ASP A 58 7.91 -14.37 0.53
C ASP A 58 7.36 -13.58 1.73
N LEU A 59 6.60 -12.53 1.45
CA LEU A 59 6.02 -11.67 2.47
C LEU A 59 5.15 -12.49 3.43
N VAL A 60 4.13 -13.19 2.93
CA VAL A 60 3.19 -13.89 3.81
C VAL A 60 3.81 -15.10 4.50
N SER A 61 4.67 -15.87 3.82
CA SER A 61 5.22 -17.11 4.36
C SER A 61 6.42 -16.89 5.27
N ARG A 62 7.43 -16.14 4.84
CA ARG A 62 8.69 -15.98 5.60
C ARG A 62 8.67 -14.74 6.48
N LYS A 63 8.18 -13.61 5.97
CA LYS A 63 8.25 -12.31 6.68
C LYS A 63 7.08 -12.06 7.63
N ILE A 64 5.94 -12.70 7.43
CA ILE A 64 4.81 -12.62 8.35
C ILE A 64 4.73 -13.90 9.18
N ALA A 65 4.42 -15.05 8.57
CA ALA A 65 4.25 -16.29 9.32
C ALA A 65 5.54 -16.76 10.01
N GLY A 66 6.68 -16.74 9.31
CA GLY A 66 7.97 -17.21 9.83
C GLY A 66 8.46 -16.51 11.10
N GLU A 67 8.16 -15.22 11.27
CA GLU A 67 8.49 -14.44 12.47
C GLU A 67 7.26 -14.10 13.33
N ARG A 68 6.12 -14.78 13.10
CA ARG A 68 4.86 -14.59 13.83
C ARG A 68 4.38 -13.12 13.86
N GLY A 69 4.64 -12.41 12.76
CA GLY A 69 4.26 -11.01 12.55
C GLY A 69 5.04 -9.99 13.39
N ALA A 70 6.14 -10.37 14.05
CA ALA A 70 6.87 -9.48 14.96
C ALA A 70 7.20 -8.11 14.35
N THR A 71 7.73 -8.06 13.12
CA THR A 71 8.06 -6.80 12.43
C THR A 71 6.80 -6.02 12.08
N MET A 72 5.75 -6.69 11.58
CA MET A 72 4.50 -5.99 11.22
C MET A 72 3.82 -5.39 12.45
N ARG A 73 3.77 -6.12 13.58
CA ARG A 73 3.27 -5.60 14.86
C ARG A 73 4.05 -4.39 15.34
N ALA A 74 5.37 -4.39 15.18
CA ALA A 74 6.20 -3.22 15.51
C ALA A 74 5.86 -2.00 14.64
N VAL A 75 5.57 -2.20 13.35
CA VAL A 75 5.13 -1.13 12.44
C VAL A 75 3.73 -0.62 12.83
N LEU A 76 2.80 -1.52 13.16
CA LEU A 76 1.46 -1.17 13.61
C LEU A 76 1.49 -0.39 14.94
N ALA A 77 2.43 -0.72 15.85
CA ALA A 77 2.64 0.05 17.06
C ALA A 77 3.11 1.49 16.77
N GLN A 78 3.99 1.69 15.79
CA GLN A 78 4.35 3.04 15.33
C GLN A 78 3.16 3.78 14.70
N ALA A 79 2.26 3.07 14.01
CA ALA A 79 1.05 3.66 13.45
C ALA A 79 0.07 4.09 14.56
N ALA A 80 0.03 3.37 15.69
CA ALA A 80 -0.76 3.75 16.87
C ALA A 80 -0.21 5.02 17.54
N ASP A 81 1.13 5.16 17.68
CA ASP A 81 1.75 6.41 18.16
C ASP A 81 1.40 7.59 17.23
N LEU A 82 1.48 7.36 15.91
CA LEU A 82 1.11 8.37 14.92
C LEU A 82 -0.37 8.77 15.05
N ASP A 83 -1.27 7.80 15.27
CA ASP A 83 -2.70 8.08 15.48
C ASP A 83 -2.94 8.98 16.70
N ALA A 84 -2.27 8.69 17.82
CA ALA A 84 -2.36 9.50 19.03
C ALA A 84 -1.94 10.96 18.77
N ARG A 85 -0.82 11.15 18.07
CA ARG A 85 -0.32 12.48 17.72
C ARG A 85 -1.20 13.21 16.70
N LEU A 86 -1.86 12.48 15.80
CA LEU A 86 -2.85 13.05 14.89
C LEU A 86 -4.14 13.44 15.61
N ALA A 87 -4.52 12.71 16.67
CA ALA A 87 -5.71 12.99 17.46
C ALA A 87 -5.61 14.33 18.22
N GLU A 88 -4.39 14.78 18.53
CA GLU A 88 -4.12 16.08 19.16
C GLU A 88 -4.32 17.28 18.20
N ARG A 89 -4.52 17.02 16.89
CA ARG A 89 -4.60 18.06 15.86
C ARG A 89 -6.03 18.29 15.40
N GLN A 90 -6.40 19.57 15.22
CA GLN A 90 -7.75 19.98 14.82
C GLN A 90 -7.86 20.46 13.36
N SER A 91 -6.75 20.51 12.61
CA SER A 91 -6.80 20.93 11.21
C SER A 91 -7.63 19.96 10.37
N ALA A 92 -8.50 20.48 9.51
CA ALA A 92 -9.40 19.68 8.67
C ALA A 92 -8.66 18.60 7.84
N ASP A 93 -7.48 18.92 7.29
CA ASP A 93 -6.71 17.97 6.49
C ASP A 93 -6.17 16.80 7.34
N LEU A 94 -5.63 17.05 8.52
CA LEU A 94 -5.14 15.97 9.40
C LEU A 94 -6.28 15.12 9.97
N VAL A 95 -7.43 15.73 10.28
CA VAL A 95 -8.63 14.99 10.69
C VAL A 95 -9.06 14.06 9.56
N ALA A 96 -9.16 14.55 8.31
CA ALA A 96 -9.53 13.73 7.15
C ALA A 96 -8.53 12.57 6.91
N VAL A 97 -7.23 12.85 7.03
CA VAL A 97 -6.17 11.81 6.93
C VAL A 97 -6.38 10.74 8.02
N ARG A 98 -6.53 11.15 9.28
CA ARG A 98 -6.72 10.25 10.42
C ARG A 98 -7.95 9.37 10.26
N THR A 99 -9.08 9.95 9.85
CA THR A 99 -10.36 9.25 9.64
C THR A 99 -10.24 8.05 8.71
N ARG A 100 -9.35 8.12 7.71
CA ARG A 100 -9.13 7.03 6.75
C ARG A 100 -7.96 6.12 7.11
N LEU A 101 -6.95 6.66 7.80
CA LEU A 101 -5.80 5.89 8.25
C LEU A 101 -6.17 4.84 9.30
N VAL A 102 -6.97 5.19 10.30
CA VAL A 102 -7.30 4.28 11.41
C VAL A 102 -7.97 2.98 10.93
N PRO A 103 -9.02 3.01 10.09
CA PRO A 103 -9.59 1.79 9.53
C PRO A 103 -8.62 0.97 8.68
N ALA A 104 -7.77 1.62 7.89
CA ALA A 104 -6.78 0.93 7.04
C ALA A 104 -5.70 0.20 7.87
N VAL A 105 -5.23 0.83 8.95
CA VAL A 105 -4.28 0.21 9.89
C VAL A 105 -4.90 -0.98 10.61
N ARG A 106 -6.17 -0.86 11.04
CA ARG A 106 -6.92 -1.98 11.64
C ARG A 106 -7.09 -3.13 10.64
N ALA A 107 -7.49 -2.82 9.41
CA ALA A 107 -7.66 -3.82 8.34
C ALA A 107 -6.35 -4.59 8.06
N LEU A 108 -5.21 -3.90 8.03
CA LEU A 108 -3.90 -4.55 7.90
C LEU A 108 -3.56 -5.40 9.13
N ALA A 109 -3.90 -4.96 10.35
CA ALA A 109 -3.70 -5.74 11.56
C ALA A 109 -4.51 -7.03 11.53
N ASP A 110 -5.82 -6.95 11.25
CA ASP A 110 -6.72 -8.11 11.20
C ASP A 110 -6.27 -9.12 10.13
N ALA A 111 -5.91 -8.65 8.93
CA ALA A 111 -5.37 -9.49 7.88
C ALA A 111 -4.03 -10.13 8.25
N THR A 112 -3.18 -9.44 9.01
CA THR A 112 -1.90 -9.98 9.49
C THR A 112 -2.11 -11.11 10.49
N GLU A 113 -3.03 -10.94 11.44
CA GLU A 113 -3.38 -12.00 12.39
C GLU A 113 -3.98 -13.21 11.66
N TRP A 114 -4.87 -12.98 10.70
CA TRP A 114 -5.42 -14.07 9.88
C TRP A 114 -4.32 -14.85 9.15
N VAL A 115 -3.35 -14.17 8.51
CA VAL A 115 -2.23 -14.85 7.85
C VAL A 115 -1.43 -15.71 8.84
N ILE A 116 -1.17 -15.20 10.04
CA ILE A 116 -0.42 -15.93 11.08
C ILE A 116 -1.20 -17.17 11.50
N ASP A 117 -2.48 -17.03 11.83
CA ASP A 117 -3.32 -18.12 12.33
C ASP A 117 -3.58 -19.19 11.26
N ALA A 118 -3.81 -18.76 10.00
CA ALA A 118 -4.06 -19.65 8.88
C ALA A 118 -2.79 -20.35 8.37
N SER A 119 -1.59 -19.81 8.64
CA SER A 119 -0.33 -20.33 8.05
C SER A 119 -0.04 -21.81 8.31
N GLN A 120 -0.50 -22.35 9.45
CA GLN A 120 -0.27 -23.75 9.82
C GLN A 120 -1.37 -24.69 9.29
N ASN A 121 -2.62 -24.22 9.27
CA ASN A 121 -3.78 -25.09 9.03
C ASN A 121 -4.36 -24.93 7.61
N ALA A 122 -4.14 -23.79 6.97
CA ALA A 122 -4.62 -23.45 5.64
C ALA A 122 -3.52 -22.76 4.80
N PRO A 123 -2.36 -23.41 4.58
CA PRO A 123 -1.24 -22.80 3.86
C PRO A 123 -1.57 -22.46 2.39
N ARG A 124 -2.51 -23.18 1.76
CA ARG A 124 -2.99 -22.86 0.41
C ARG A 124 -3.80 -21.56 0.39
N ASP A 125 -4.63 -21.34 1.40
CA ASP A 125 -5.42 -20.12 1.52
C ASP A 125 -4.51 -18.91 1.73
N VAL A 126 -3.50 -19.04 2.59
CA VAL A 126 -2.48 -17.99 2.79
C VAL A 126 -1.72 -17.69 1.49
N ALA A 127 -1.36 -18.72 0.72
CA ALA A 127 -0.70 -18.54 -0.57
C ALA A 127 -1.60 -17.83 -1.60
N ALA A 128 -2.88 -18.20 -1.66
CA ALA A 128 -3.86 -17.56 -2.53
C ALA A 128 -4.10 -16.08 -2.18
N SER A 129 -3.98 -15.72 -0.90
CA SER A 129 -4.14 -14.35 -0.40
C SER A 129 -2.86 -13.52 -0.44
N ALA A 130 -1.74 -14.05 -0.94
CA ALA A 130 -0.44 -13.40 -0.87
C ALA A 130 -0.39 -12.03 -1.56
N VAL A 131 -0.84 -11.95 -2.83
CA VAL A 131 -0.82 -10.70 -3.60
C VAL A 131 -1.77 -9.65 -3.01
N PRO A 132 -3.04 -9.97 -2.68
CA PRO A 132 -3.92 -9.04 -1.96
C PRO A 132 -3.34 -8.54 -0.64
N TYR A 133 -2.65 -9.40 0.13
CA TYR A 133 -2.00 -8.98 1.38
C TYR A 133 -0.84 -8.01 1.12
N LEU A 134 -0.05 -8.25 0.07
CA LEU A 134 1.02 -7.35 -0.32
C LEU A 134 0.49 -5.97 -0.73
N GLU A 135 -0.59 -5.93 -1.51
CA GLU A 135 -1.26 -4.68 -1.92
C GLU A 135 -1.87 -3.94 -0.73
N LEU A 136 -2.50 -4.67 0.19
CA LEU A 136 -3.01 -4.14 1.46
C LEU A 136 -1.88 -3.49 2.27
N ALA A 137 -0.78 -4.22 2.46
CA ALA A 137 0.38 -3.72 3.19
C ALA A 137 0.96 -2.47 2.51
N GLY A 138 1.16 -2.50 1.19
CA GLY A 138 1.67 -1.35 0.43
C GLY A 138 0.79 -0.12 0.55
N THR A 139 -0.53 -0.30 0.36
CA THR A 139 -1.53 0.76 0.46
C THR A 139 -1.53 1.42 1.83
N THR A 140 -1.58 0.61 2.89
CA THR A 140 -1.63 1.10 4.27
C THR A 140 -0.30 1.73 4.71
N LEU A 141 0.84 1.12 4.35
CA LEU A 141 2.16 1.68 4.67
C LEU A 141 2.42 3.01 3.96
N GLY A 142 1.98 3.14 2.70
CA GLY A 142 1.98 4.42 1.98
C GLY A 142 1.16 5.48 2.73
N GLY A 143 -0.02 5.12 3.23
CA GLY A 143 -0.85 6.00 4.04
C GLY A 143 -0.20 6.43 5.35
N ILE A 144 0.49 5.52 6.05
CA ILE A 144 1.26 5.83 7.27
C ILE A 144 2.35 6.86 6.95
N VAL A 145 3.11 6.67 5.87
CA VAL A 145 4.19 7.62 5.49
C VAL A 145 3.61 8.98 5.08
N MET A 146 2.50 9.00 4.34
CA MET A 146 1.79 10.24 3.98
C MET A 146 1.27 10.98 5.22
N ALA A 147 0.72 10.26 6.19
CA ALA A 147 0.27 10.83 7.45
C ALA A 147 1.43 11.38 8.32
N LYS A 148 2.57 10.67 8.37
CA LYS A 148 3.80 11.19 9.00
C LYS A 148 4.27 12.50 8.34
N ALA A 149 4.27 12.55 7.01
CA ALA A 149 4.65 13.74 6.25
C ALA A 149 3.66 14.90 6.49
N ALA A 150 2.35 14.61 6.53
CA ALA A 150 1.32 15.60 6.80
C ALA A 150 1.47 16.21 8.20
N LEU A 151 1.65 15.37 9.22
CA LEU A 151 1.86 15.84 10.60
C LEU A 151 3.10 16.74 10.70
N ARG A 152 4.21 16.33 10.07
CA ARG A 152 5.43 17.15 10.03
C ARG A 152 5.22 18.47 9.29
N ALA A 153 4.51 18.46 8.17
CA ALA A 153 4.20 19.65 7.40
C ALA A 153 3.34 20.65 8.22
N ALA A 154 2.36 20.16 8.97
CA ALA A 154 1.57 21.00 9.88
C ALA A 154 2.45 21.65 10.96
N THR A 155 3.33 20.88 11.61
CA THR A 155 4.25 21.43 12.62
C THR A 155 5.17 22.52 12.05
N GLN A 156 5.64 22.38 10.80
CA GLN A 156 6.48 23.41 10.19
C GLN A 156 5.70 24.65 9.76
N LEU A 157 4.44 24.50 9.36
CA LEU A 157 3.56 25.66 9.10
C LEU A 157 3.29 26.44 10.39
N GLU A 158 3.05 25.74 11.50
CA GLU A 158 2.84 26.34 12.83
C GLU A 158 4.11 27.07 13.33
N SER A 159 5.30 26.52 13.06
CA SER A 159 6.57 27.14 13.46
C SER A 159 6.97 28.34 12.59
N GLY A 160 6.31 28.53 11.43
CA GLY A 160 6.64 29.57 10.46
C GLY A 160 7.98 29.34 9.73
N GLN A 161 8.59 28.15 9.84
CA GLN A 161 9.88 27.85 9.23
C GLN A 161 9.75 27.12 7.90
N GLY A 162 10.63 27.42 6.94
CA GLY A 162 10.73 26.71 5.66
C GLY A 162 9.70 27.16 4.62
N ASP A 163 9.47 26.32 3.60
CA ASP A 163 8.58 26.64 2.47
C ASP A 163 7.11 26.29 2.78
N ALA A 164 6.33 27.33 3.10
CA ALA A 164 4.92 27.18 3.41
C ALA A 164 4.07 26.65 2.23
N ALA A 165 4.45 26.93 0.98
CA ALA A 165 3.74 26.41 -0.19
C ALA A 165 3.97 24.91 -0.35
N PHE A 166 5.21 24.45 -0.14
CA PHE A 166 5.55 23.03 -0.11
C PHE A 166 4.77 22.28 0.99
N TYR A 167 4.74 22.79 2.21
CA TYR A 167 4.06 22.11 3.32
C TYR A 167 2.53 22.06 3.15
N ARG A 168 1.91 23.13 2.64
CA ARG A 168 0.48 23.09 2.28
C ARG A 168 0.19 22.06 1.19
N THR A 169 1.08 21.93 0.21
CA THR A 169 0.97 20.90 -0.82
C THR A 169 1.08 19.50 -0.22
N LYS A 170 2.00 19.28 0.73
CA LYS A 170 2.12 17.99 1.43
C LYS A 170 0.85 17.60 2.19
N LEU A 171 0.22 18.53 2.91
CA LEU A 171 -1.08 18.28 3.57
C LEU A 171 -2.15 17.84 2.57
N ARG A 172 -2.30 18.56 1.45
CA ARG A 172 -3.29 18.26 0.42
C ARG A 172 -3.04 16.91 -0.26
N THR A 173 -1.79 16.59 -0.60
CA THR A 173 -1.45 15.30 -1.21
C THR A 173 -1.67 14.12 -0.25
N ALA A 174 -1.39 14.29 1.04
CA ALA A 174 -1.67 13.28 2.05
C ALA A 174 -3.18 13.04 2.22
N ARG A 175 -3.97 14.12 2.23
CA ARG A 175 -5.43 14.02 2.25
C ARG A 175 -5.98 13.30 1.02
N PHE A 176 -5.47 13.64 -0.17
CA PHE A 176 -5.87 12.94 -1.40
C PHE A 176 -5.63 11.45 -1.30
N TYR A 177 -4.43 11.03 -0.89
CA TYR A 177 -4.11 9.61 -0.68
C TYR A 177 -5.06 8.96 0.32
N ALA A 178 -5.35 9.66 1.43
CA ALA A 178 -6.25 9.15 2.46
C ALA A 178 -7.70 8.98 1.96
N GLU A 179 -8.20 9.91 1.14
CA GLU A 179 -9.58 9.87 0.67
C GLU A 179 -9.77 8.99 -0.59
N HIS A 180 -8.75 8.82 -1.42
CA HIS A 180 -8.86 8.15 -2.72
C HIS A 180 -8.16 6.79 -2.81
N VAL A 181 -7.11 6.55 -2.00
CA VAL A 181 -6.29 5.33 -2.07
C VAL A 181 -6.53 4.43 -0.85
N LEU A 182 -6.48 5.00 0.37
CA LEU A 182 -6.69 4.22 1.59
C LEU A 182 -8.02 3.47 1.72
N PRO A 183 -9.16 3.91 1.12
CA PRO A 183 -10.40 3.13 1.18
C PRO A 183 -10.25 1.71 0.60
N MET A 184 -9.30 1.49 -0.32
CA MET A 184 -9.03 0.16 -0.86
C MET A 184 -8.49 -0.80 0.20
N ALA A 185 -7.83 -0.33 1.25
CA ALA A 185 -7.26 -1.20 2.29
C ALA A 185 -8.32 -2.07 2.96
N THR A 186 -9.50 -1.52 3.28
CA THR A 186 -10.57 -2.32 3.89
C THR A 186 -11.15 -3.36 2.94
N ALA A 187 -11.22 -3.04 1.64
CA ALA A 187 -11.67 -4.00 0.62
C ALA A 187 -10.64 -5.11 0.40
N LEU A 188 -9.35 -4.76 0.33
CA LEU A 188 -8.26 -5.72 0.17
C LEU A 188 -8.17 -6.68 1.37
N ALA A 189 -8.40 -6.19 2.60
CA ALA A 189 -8.44 -7.06 3.78
C ALA A 189 -9.57 -8.11 3.69
N GLN A 190 -10.73 -7.75 3.13
CA GLN A 190 -11.79 -8.72 2.88
C GLN A 190 -11.32 -9.78 1.87
N THR A 191 -10.67 -9.37 0.76
CA THR A 191 -10.10 -10.31 -0.20
C THR A 191 -9.07 -11.24 0.44
N VAL A 192 -8.20 -10.74 1.33
CA VAL A 192 -7.22 -11.56 2.06
C VAL A 192 -7.90 -12.60 2.93
N ILE A 193 -8.89 -12.19 3.73
CA ILE A 193 -9.47 -13.04 4.78
C ILE A 193 -10.47 -14.05 4.21
N SER A 194 -11.23 -13.69 3.17
CA SER A 194 -12.33 -14.53 2.67
C SER A 194 -12.24 -14.92 1.19
N GLY A 195 -11.28 -14.39 0.42
CA GLY A 195 -11.22 -14.59 -1.03
C GLY A 195 -10.63 -15.92 -1.48
N ALA A 196 -9.85 -16.60 -0.64
CA ALA A 196 -9.08 -17.78 -1.03
C ALA A 196 -9.96 -18.93 -1.58
N SER A 197 -11.14 -19.16 -1.00
CA SER A 197 -12.02 -20.25 -1.41
C SER A 197 -12.45 -20.13 -2.87
N ALA A 198 -12.73 -18.91 -3.35
CA ALA A 198 -13.11 -18.66 -4.73
C ALA A 198 -11.93 -18.90 -5.69
N THR A 199 -10.73 -18.45 -5.32
CA THR A 199 -9.51 -18.65 -6.12
C THR A 199 -9.15 -20.13 -6.27
N LEU A 200 -9.38 -20.93 -5.21
CA LEU A 200 -9.00 -22.34 -5.16
C LEU A 200 -10.10 -23.31 -5.66
N ALA A 201 -11.29 -22.79 -5.99
CA ALA A 201 -12.43 -23.62 -6.39
C ALA A 201 -12.37 -24.11 -7.85
N VAL A 202 -11.68 -23.38 -8.73
CA VAL A 202 -11.61 -23.71 -10.17
C VAL A 202 -10.57 -24.81 -10.39
N ALA A 203 -10.98 -25.91 -11.02
CA ALA A 203 -10.09 -27.02 -11.34
C ALA A 203 -9.24 -26.70 -12.58
N ASP A 204 -8.07 -27.33 -12.69
CA ASP A 204 -7.14 -27.13 -13.82
C ASP A 204 -7.78 -27.36 -15.20
N ALA A 205 -8.76 -28.27 -15.29
CA ALA A 205 -9.45 -28.58 -16.55
C ALA A 205 -10.49 -27.51 -16.96
N GLU A 206 -10.78 -26.53 -16.11
CA GLU A 206 -11.75 -25.46 -16.35
C GLU A 206 -11.10 -24.15 -16.84
N PHE A 207 -9.77 -24.11 -16.98
CA PHE A 207 -8.98 -23.00 -17.53
C PHE A 207 -8.64 -23.22 -19.02
#